data_AF-A0A1A2Q4N0-F1
#
_entry.id   AF-A0A1A2Q4N0-F1
#
_cell.length_a   1.000
_cell.length_b   1.000
_cell.length_c   1.000
_cell.angle_alpha   90.00
_cell.angle_beta   90.00
_cell.angle_gamma   90.00
#
_symmetry.space_group_name_H-M   'P 1'
#
loop_
_entity.id
_entity.type
_entity.pdbx_description
1 polymer ?
#
loop_
_entity_poly.entity_id
_entity_poly.type
_entity_poly.pdbx_seq_one_letter_code
_entity_poly.pdbx_strand_id
1 'polypeptide(L)'
;MTPQNPDPVADTWTNRDLPVLKAVVEIFEATGKTKIGPSEIAAKANLDPETTERALRALYREPYLEPASTDFGGHFVAVGPPTGDALRVAGQWPTPENLLERLVAALDAAGDDESFDEPERSKLKQAAAWLGSFASGVAVSALGGAGGHMLSG
;
A
#
# COMPACT_ATOMS: atom_id res chain seq x y z
N MET A 1 -42.71 2.95 -4.52
CA MET A 1 -41.76 1.82 -4.42
C MET A 1 -40.37 2.43 -4.55
N THR A 2 -39.74 2.73 -3.41
CA THR A 2 -38.40 3.35 -3.40
C THR A 2 -37.39 2.29 -3.87
N PRO A 3 -36.50 2.58 -4.84
CA PRO A 3 -35.49 1.61 -5.23
C PRO A 3 -34.61 1.30 -4.01
N GLN A 4 -34.50 0.02 -3.65
CA GLN A 4 -33.47 -0.41 -2.70
C GLN A 4 -32.11 -0.15 -3.35
N ASN A 5 -31.25 0.55 -2.62
CA ASN A 5 -29.84 0.62 -2.95
C ASN A 5 -29.27 -0.81 -2.86
N PRO A 6 -28.52 -1.31 -3.85
CA PRO A 6 -27.90 -2.63 -3.74
C PRO A 6 -26.95 -2.64 -2.54
N ASP A 7 -26.88 -3.78 -1.85
CA ASP A 7 -25.89 -3.98 -0.79
C ASP A 7 -24.48 -3.72 -1.35
N PRO A 8 -23.61 -3.03 -0.59
CA PRO A 8 -22.24 -2.79 -1.02
C PRO A 8 -21.53 -4.11 -1.27
N VAL A 9 -20.76 -4.16 -2.37
CA VAL A 9 -19.91 -5.32 -2.68
C VAL A 9 -18.99 -5.60 -1.50
N ALA A 10 -18.84 -6.88 -1.13
CA ALA A 10 -18.02 -7.28 0.01
C ALA A 10 -16.58 -6.73 -0.07
N ASP A 11 -16.03 -6.29 1.06
CA ASP A 11 -14.63 -5.86 1.17
C ASP A 11 -13.70 -7.07 0.97
N THR A 12 -13.28 -7.27 -0.28
CA THR A 12 -12.32 -8.33 -0.62
C THR A 12 -10.89 -7.93 -0.32
N TRP A 13 -10.60 -6.64 -0.23
CA TRP A 13 -9.24 -6.18 -0.02
C TRP A 13 -8.73 -6.62 1.34
N THR A 14 -9.41 -6.20 2.40
CA THR A 14 -8.98 -6.47 3.79
C THR A 14 -9.05 -7.96 4.12
N ASN A 15 -10.08 -8.65 3.61
CA ASN A 15 -10.41 -10.01 4.03
C ASN A 15 -9.83 -11.12 3.12
N ARG A 16 -9.31 -10.77 1.94
CA ARG A 16 -8.81 -11.77 0.97
C ARG A 16 -7.51 -11.34 0.30
N ASP A 17 -7.48 -10.17 -0.33
CA ASP A 17 -6.38 -9.79 -1.23
C ASP A 17 -5.12 -9.37 -0.45
N LEU A 18 -5.27 -8.55 0.59
CA LEU A 18 -4.17 -8.10 1.43
C LEU A 18 -3.49 -9.25 2.21
N PRO A 19 -4.20 -10.21 2.84
CA PRO A 19 -3.57 -11.37 3.45
C PRO A 19 -2.70 -12.18 2.48
N VAL A 20 -3.16 -12.36 1.24
CA VAL A 20 -2.39 -13.06 0.19
C VAL A 20 -1.15 -12.28 -0.22
N LEU A 21 -1.26 -10.95 -0.39
CA LEU A 21 -0.11 -10.10 -0.70
C LEU A 21 0.96 -10.16 0.41
N LYS A 22 0.54 -10.05 1.67
CA LYS A 22 1.42 -10.17 2.84
C LYS A 22 2.10 -11.54 2.89
N ALA A 23 1.37 -12.61 2.61
CA ALA A 23 1.95 -13.95 2.57
C ALA A 23 3.06 -14.07 1.51
N VAL A 24 2.85 -13.54 0.30
CA VAL A 24 3.88 -13.52 -0.76
C VAL A 24 5.12 -12.74 -0.31
N VAL A 25 4.92 -11.56 0.27
CA VAL A 25 5.98 -10.70 0.78
C VAL A 25 6.79 -11.41 1.88
N GLU A 26 6.12 -12.01 2.86
CA GLU A 26 6.77 -12.73 3.95
C GLU A 26 7.53 -13.98 3.47
N ILE A 27 7.00 -14.72 2.50
CA ILE A 27 7.70 -15.87 1.91
C ILE A 27 8.94 -15.39 1.17
N PHE A 28 8.81 -14.34 0.35
CA PHE A 28 9.93 -13.78 -0.40
C PHE A 28 11.04 -13.30 0.53
N GLU A 29 10.72 -12.56 1.58
CA GLU A 29 11.69 -12.09 2.58
C GLU A 29 12.41 -13.26 3.27
N ALA A 30 11.66 -14.30 3.66
CA ALA A 30 12.23 -15.42 4.40
C ALA A 30 13.09 -16.35 3.53
N THR A 31 12.82 -16.46 2.24
CA THR A 31 13.44 -17.50 1.39
C THR A 31 14.16 -16.98 0.14
N GLY A 32 13.94 -15.74 -0.27
CA GLY A 32 14.45 -15.17 -1.53
C GLY A 32 13.94 -15.87 -2.80
N LYS A 33 12.83 -16.61 -2.71
CA LYS A 33 12.30 -17.41 -3.84
C LYS A 33 11.72 -16.47 -4.90
N THR A 34 12.20 -16.58 -6.14
CA THR A 34 11.63 -15.83 -7.28
C THR A 34 10.45 -16.52 -7.95
N LYS A 35 10.10 -17.73 -7.51
CA LYS A 35 8.93 -18.49 -7.94
C LYS A 35 8.26 -19.09 -6.71
N ILE A 36 7.15 -18.50 -6.29
CA ILE A 36 6.42 -18.92 -5.08
C ILE A 36 5.15 -19.66 -5.50
N GLY A 37 4.93 -20.85 -4.95
CA GLY A 37 3.79 -21.69 -5.31
C GLY A 37 2.48 -21.22 -4.63
N PRO A 38 1.31 -21.26 -5.32
CA PRO A 38 0.04 -20.87 -4.72
C PRO A 38 -0.38 -21.65 -3.48
N SER A 39 0.00 -22.93 -3.37
CA SER A 39 -0.29 -23.74 -2.17
C SER A 39 0.49 -23.27 -0.94
N GLU A 40 1.74 -22.84 -1.14
CA GLU A 40 2.59 -22.24 -0.09
C GLU A 40 1.98 -20.92 0.39
N ILE A 41 1.50 -20.11 -0.56
CA ILE A 41 0.83 -18.83 -0.27
C ILE A 41 -0.47 -19.04 0.48
N ALA A 42 -1.31 -19.98 0.02
CA ALA A 42 -2.59 -20.31 0.65
C ALA A 42 -2.40 -20.76 2.11
N ALA A 43 -1.43 -21.66 2.34
CA ALA A 43 -1.08 -22.11 3.68
C ALA A 43 -0.61 -20.95 4.58
N LYS A 44 0.25 -20.07 4.05
CA LYS A 44 0.77 -18.91 4.78
C LYS A 44 -0.30 -17.85 5.07
N ALA A 45 -1.23 -17.63 4.14
CA ALA A 45 -2.36 -16.69 4.29
C ALA A 45 -3.52 -17.27 5.11
N ASN A 46 -3.47 -18.56 5.45
CA ASN A 46 -4.57 -19.31 6.08
C ASN A 46 -5.87 -19.21 5.27
N LEU A 47 -5.76 -19.40 3.95
CA LEU A 47 -6.87 -19.38 3.00
C LEU A 47 -6.92 -20.68 2.21
N ASP A 48 -8.08 -21.01 1.66
CA ASP A 48 -8.21 -22.12 0.73
C ASP A 48 -7.60 -21.78 -0.65
N PRO A 49 -7.25 -22.79 -1.47
CA PRO A 49 -6.63 -22.57 -2.77
C PRO A 49 -7.46 -21.73 -3.74
N GLU A 50 -8.79 -21.89 -3.75
CA GLU A 50 -9.67 -21.18 -4.70
C GLU A 50 -9.77 -19.69 -4.33
N THR A 51 -9.93 -19.39 -3.04
CA THR A 51 -9.91 -18.03 -2.52
C THR A 51 -8.56 -17.37 -2.77
N THR A 52 -7.46 -18.11 -2.59
CA THR A 52 -6.10 -17.62 -2.89
C THR A 52 -5.93 -17.32 -4.37
N GLU A 53 -6.42 -18.19 -5.26
CA GLU A 53 -6.33 -17.97 -6.71
C GLU A 53 -7.11 -16.72 -7.14
N ARG A 54 -8.32 -16.52 -6.60
CA ARG A 54 -9.13 -15.32 -6.84
C ARG A 54 -8.40 -14.05 -6.37
N ALA A 55 -7.73 -14.14 -5.23
CA ALA A 55 -6.93 -13.05 -4.69
C ALA A 55 -5.75 -12.71 -5.60
N LEU A 56 -4.99 -13.72 -6.04
CA LEU A 56 -3.88 -13.54 -6.96
C LEU A 56 -4.34 -12.89 -8.28
N ARG A 57 -5.47 -13.32 -8.85
CA ARG A 57 -6.04 -12.67 -10.05
C ARG A 57 -6.37 -11.21 -9.82
N ALA A 58 -6.85 -10.84 -8.63
CA ALA A 58 -7.12 -9.45 -8.29
C ALA A 58 -5.83 -8.65 -8.13
N LEU A 59 -4.83 -9.21 -7.43
CA LEU A 59 -3.53 -8.57 -7.20
C LEU A 59 -2.77 -8.33 -8.51
N TYR A 60 -2.86 -9.23 -9.49
CA TYR A 60 -2.22 -9.08 -10.81
C TYR A 60 -2.91 -8.05 -11.73
N ARG A 61 -4.00 -7.40 -11.30
CA ARG A 61 -4.54 -6.23 -12.00
C ARG A 61 -3.70 -4.98 -11.78
N GLU A 62 -2.96 -4.95 -10.67
CA GLU A 62 -2.00 -3.92 -10.33
C GLU A 62 -0.58 -4.52 -10.36
N PRO A 63 0.48 -3.70 -10.54
CA PRO A 63 1.85 -4.18 -10.61
C PRO A 63 2.44 -4.50 -9.22
N TYR A 64 1.70 -5.22 -8.38
CA TYR A 64 2.18 -5.66 -7.05
C TYR A 64 3.16 -6.82 -7.12
N LEU A 65 2.99 -7.70 -8.10
CA LEU A 65 3.79 -8.91 -8.26
C LEU A 65 4.42 -8.94 -9.64
N GLU A 66 5.68 -9.34 -9.71
CA GLU A 66 6.36 -9.65 -10.96
C GLU A 66 5.66 -10.81 -11.70
N PRO A 67 5.89 -10.96 -13.03
CA PRO A 67 5.13 -11.88 -13.87
C PRO A 67 5.00 -13.30 -13.32
N ALA A 68 3.77 -13.81 -13.35
CA ALA A 68 3.44 -15.16 -12.94
C ALA A 68 3.72 -16.18 -14.05
N SER A 69 3.79 -17.46 -13.65
CA SER A 69 3.68 -18.61 -14.57
C SER A 69 2.32 -19.27 -14.36
N THR A 70 1.58 -19.53 -15.44
CA THR A 70 0.27 -20.20 -15.40
C THR A 70 0.28 -21.49 -16.21
N ASP A 71 -0.62 -22.42 -15.90
CA ASP A 71 -0.87 -23.61 -16.71
C ASP A 71 -1.77 -23.30 -17.93
N PHE A 72 -2.08 -24.32 -18.73
CA PHE A 72 -2.98 -24.19 -19.88
C PHE A 72 -4.42 -23.81 -19.51
N GLY A 73 -4.84 -24.03 -18.26
CA GLY A 73 -6.13 -23.61 -17.72
C GLY A 73 -6.14 -22.17 -17.16
N GLY A 74 -4.99 -21.50 -17.16
CA GLY A 74 -4.83 -20.17 -16.58
C GLY A 74 -4.77 -20.17 -15.06
N HIS A 75 -4.53 -21.32 -14.42
CA HIS A 75 -4.24 -21.41 -13.00
C HIS A 75 -2.79 -21.02 -12.74
N PHE A 76 -2.53 -20.32 -11.63
CA PHE A 76 -1.17 -20.00 -11.25
C PHE A 76 -0.39 -21.27 -10.90
N VAL A 77 0.80 -21.41 -11.47
CA VAL A 77 1.79 -22.44 -11.11
C VAL A 77 2.82 -21.83 -10.18
N ALA A 78 3.20 -20.59 -10.43
CA ALA A 78 4.06 -19.80 -9.56
C ALA A 78 3.79 -18.30 -9.74
N VAL A 79 3.99 -17.53 -8.67
CA VAL A 79 3.99 -16.07 -8.70
C VAL A 79 5.41 -15.53 -8.59
N GLY A 80 5.65 -14.37 -9.19
CA GLY A 80 6.93 -13.68 -9.14
C GLY A 80 7.18 -12.93 -7.82
N PRO A 81 8.37 -12.34 -7.65
CA PRO A 81 8.69 -11.49 -6.50
C PRO A 81 7.69 -10.34 -6.27
N PRO A 82 7.53 -9.87 -5.02
CA PRO A 82 6.81 -8.64 -4.73
C PRO A 82 7.58 -7.42 -5.26
N THR A 83 6.85 -6.44 -5.80
CA THR A 83 7.41 -5.15 -6.19
C THR A 83 7.53 -4.21 -4.99
N GLY A 84 8.18 -3.06 -5.16
CA GLY A 84 8.26 -2.04 -4.11
C GLY A 84 6.89 -1.57 -3.62
N ASP A 85 5.88 -1.53 -4.49
CA ASP A 85 4.51 -1.17 -4.12
C ASP A 85 3.86 -2.24 -3.24
N ALA A 86 4.09 -3.52 -3.54
CA ALA A 86 3.66 -4.61 -2.65
C ALA A 86 4.29 -4.51 -1.26
N LEU A 87 5.58 -4.16 -1.18
CA LEU A 87 6.28 -4.01 0.10
C LEU A 87 5.69 -2.86 0.94
N ARG A 88 5.33 -1.73 0.30
CA ARG A 88 4.68 -0.60 0.98
C ARG A 88 3.28 -0.96 1.46
N VAL A 89 2.47 -1.57 0.59
CA VAL A 89 1.09 -1.94 0.89
C VAL A 89 1.02 -3.04 1.95
N ALA A 90 1.97 -3.99 1.94
CA ALA A 90 2.10 -5.00 2.99
C ALA A 90 2.58 -4.41 4.33
N GLY A 91 3.10 -3.17 4.33
CA GLY A 91 3.62 -2.47 5.51
C GLY A 91 5.07 -2.78 5.85
N GLN A 92 5.81 -3.49 4.99
CA GLN A 92 7.23 -3.77 5.19
C GLN A 92 8.09 -2.55 4.87
N TRP A 93 7.73 -1.77 3.85
CA TRP A 93 8.41 -0.54 3.48
C TRP A 93 7.59 0.69 3.88
N PRO A 94 8.24 1.82 4.25
CA PRO A 94 7.51 3.04 4.53
C PRO A 94 6.86 3.59 3.27
N THR A 95 5.69 4.22 3.42
CA THR A 95 5.05 4.96 2.33
C THR A 95 5.73 6.32 2.14
N PRO A 96 5.58 6.95 0.96
CA PRO A 96 6.07 8.31 0.74
C PRO A 96 5.54 9.32 1.78
N GLU A 97 4.28 9.17 2.20
CA GLU A 97 3.64 10.00 3.22
C GLU A 97 4.32 9.82 4.57
N ASN A 98 4.52 8.57 4.99
CA ASN A 98 5.23 8.27 6.24
C ASN A 98 6.69 8.79 6.22
N LEU A 99 7.36 8.75 5.06
CA LEU A 99 8.70 9.33 4.91
C LEU A 99 8.67 10.85 5.00
N LEU A 100 7.68 11.50 4.39
CA LEU A 100 7.50 12.95 4.46
C LEU A 100 7.19 13.40 5.88
N GLU A 101 6.30 12.71 6.59
CA GLU A 101 6.01 12.98 8.00
C GLU A 101 7.25 12.86 8.89
N ARG A 102 8.05 11.81 8.68
CA ARG A 102 9.34 11.64 9.39
C ARG A 102 10.32 12.76 9.07
N LEU A 103 10.38 13.21 7.83
CA LEU A 103 11.23 14.33 7.43
C LEU A 103 10.78 15.63 8.09
N VAL A 104 9.47 15.93 8.08
CA VAL A 104 8.90 17.10 8.75
C VAL A 104 9.23 17.07 10.24
N ALA A 105 9.04 15.94 10.91
CA ALA A 105 9.37 15.78 12.32
C ALA A 105 10.86 15.97 12.60
N ALA A 106 11.74 15.45 11.73
CA ALA A 106 13.19 15.64 11.89
C ALA A 106 13.61 17.11 11.72
N LEU A 107 13.01 17.84 10.77
CA LEU A 107 13.27 19.27 10.57
C LEU A 107 12.77 20.11 11.76
N ASP A 108 11.61 19.79 12.31
CA ASP A 108 11.05 20.47 13.48
C ASP A 108 11.95 20.26 14.71
N ALA A 109 12.34 19.01 14.97
CA ALA A 109 13.27 18.67 16.05
C ALA A 109 14.62 19.36 15.92
N ALA A 110 15.18 19.43 14.70
CA ALA A 110 16.42 20.16 14.44
C ALA A 110 16.25 21.68 14.63
N GLY A 111 15.07 22.22 14.34
CA GLY A 111 14.71 23.61 14.64
C GLY A 111 14.63 23.91 16.14
N ASP A 112 14.38 22.91 16.98
CA ASP A 112 14.38 23.04 18.43
C ASP A 112 15.77 22.83 19.07
N ASP A 113 16.72 22.25 18.34
CA ASP A 113 18.07 21.98 18.84
C ASP A 113 18.87 23.29 19.06
N GLU A 114 19.26 23.52 20.32
CA GLU A 114 19.97 24.72 20.77
C GLU A 114 21.44 24.77 20.31
N SER A 115 21.97 23.69 19.70
CA SER A 115 23.33 23.69 19.14
C SER A 115 23.45 24.46 17.82
N PHE A 116 22.32 24.71 17.14
CA PHE A 116 22.26 25.56 15.95
C PHE A 116 22.01 27.03 16.30
N ASP A 117 22.43 27.93 15.41
CA ASP A 117 22.13 29.35 15.58
C ASP A 117 20.65 29.67 15.29
N GLU A 118 20.15 30.77 15.87
CA GLU A 118 18.74 31.13 15.74
C GLU A 118 18.26 31.30 14.28
N PRO A 119 19.05 31.91 13.37
CA PRO A 119 18.71 31.94 11.95
C PRO A 119 18.55 30.55 11.31
N GLU A 120 19.41 29.59 11.65
CA GLU A 120 19.36 28.23 11.13
C GLU A 120 18.15 27.46 11.68
N ARG A 121 17.91 27.55 12.99
CA ARG A 121 16.72 26.98 13.66
C ARG A 121 15.42 27.47 13.03
N SER A 122 15.34 28.79 12.77
CA SER A 122 14.17 29.41 12.14
C SER A 122 13.93 28.87 10.71
N LYS A 123 14.99 28.66 9.92
CA LYS A 123 14.88 28.09 8.57
C LYS A 123 14.39 26.64 8.60
N LEU A 124 14.86 25.85 9.56
CA LEU A 124 14.45 24.45 9.73
C LEU A 124 12.95 24.36 10.05
N LYS A 125 12.46 25.17 10.98
CA LYS A 125 11.03 25.27 11.31
C LYS A 125 10.18 25.74 10.12
N GLN A 126 10.66 26.73 9.36
CA GLN A 126 9.97 27.19 8.15
C GLN A 126 9.86 26.09 7.10
N ALA A 127 10.94 25.31 6.89
CA ALA A 127 10.92 24.17 5.98
C ALA A 127 9.94 23.08 6.43
N ALA A 128 9.93 22.75 7.73
CA ALA A 128 9.00 21.80 8.32
C ALA A 128 7.54 22.24 8.10
N ALA A 129 7.22 23.51 8.39
CA ALA A 129 5.87 24.06 8.21
C ALA A 129 5.42 24.05 6.73
N TRP A 130 6.31 24.40 5.80
CA TRP A 130 6.01 24.37 4.38
C TRP A 130 5.72 22.95 3.86
N LEU A 131 6.57 21.98 4.23
CA LEU A 131 6.37 20.57 3.86
C LEU A 131 5.11 19.96 4.51
N GLY A 132 4.85 20.28 5.77
CA GLY A 132 3.63 19.85 6.47
C GLY A 132 2.35 20.37 5.82
N SER A 133 2.36 21.63 5.36
CA SER A 133 1.23 22.21 4.61
C SER A 133 0.96 21.46 3.30
N PHE A 134 2.00 21.02 2.59
CA PHE A 134 1.84 20.23 1.37
C PHE A 134 1.19 18.86 1.65
N ALA A 135 1.64 18.17 2.70
CA ALA A 135 1.09 16.88 3.10
C ALA A 135 -0.42 16.96 3.39
N SER A 136 -0.85 18.01 4.11
CA SER A 136 -2.28 18.22 4.42
C SER A 136 -3.15 18.44 3.16
N GLY A 137 -2.62 19.12 2.13
CA GLY A 137 -3.33 19.37 0.87
C GLY A 137 -3.52 18.12 0.02
N VAL A 138 -2.53 17.23 -0.04
CA VAL A 138 -2.62 15.95 -0.76
C VAL A 138 -3.62 15.02 -0.08
N ALA A 139 -3.62 14.93 1.26
CA ALA A 139 -4.56 14.10 2.01
C ALA A 139 -6.02 14.52 1.79
N VAL A 140 -6.32 15.83 1.83
CA VAL A 140 -7.66 16.36 1.53
C VAL A 140 -8.07 16.07 0.08
N SER A 141 -7.14 16.14 -0.86
CA SER A 141 -7.41 15.87 -2.28
C SER A 141 -7.67 14.39 -2.56
N ALA A 142 -6.93 13.49 -1.89
CA ALA A 142 -7.14 12.04 -1.98
C ALA A 142 -8.48 11.61 -1.34
N LEU A 143 -8.89 12.26 -0.24
CA LEU A 143 -10.19 12.03 0.40
C LEU A 143 -11.37 12.63 -0.39
N GLY A 144 -11.15 13.72 -1.12
CA GLY A 144 -12.13 14.27 -2.08
C GLY A 144 -12.21 13.51 -3.40
N GLY A 145 -11.21 12.67 -3.68
CA GLY A 145 -10.96 12.00 -4.96
C GLY A 145 -11.45 10.55 -5.05
N ALA A 146 -12.58 10.23 -4.44
CA ALA A 146 -13.35 9.01 -4.73
C ALA A 146 -14.83 9.23 -4.37
N GLY A 147 -15.49 10.16 -5.07
CA GLY A 147 -16.93 10.41 -4.87
C GLY A 147 -17.47 11.79 -5.29
N GLY A 148 -16.68 12.66 -5.92
CA GLY A 148 -17.06 14.04 -6.21
C GLY A 148 -17.39 14.35 -7.67
N HIS A 149 -18.07 13.48 -8.41
CA HIS A 149 -18.83 13.94 -9.58
C HIS A 149 -20.28 14.12 -9.13
N MET A 150 -20.66 15.32 -8.68
CA MET A 150 -22.01 15.91 -8.78
C MET A 150 -22.02 17.33 -8.14
N LEU A 151 -22.50 18.31 -8.92
CA LEU A 151 -23.07 19.61 -8.57
C LEU A 151 -22.21 20.90 -8.62
N SER A 152 -22.45 21.61 -9.73
CA SER A 152 -22.79 23.05 -9.85
C SER A 152 -21.67 24.04 -10.19
N GLY A 153 -21.81 24.64 -11.39
CA GLY A 153 -21.04 25.77 -11.91
C GLY A 153 -20.96 25.73 -13.41
#